data_AF-A0A5E4MHN6-F1
#
_entry.id   AF-A0A5E4MHN6-F1
#
_cell.length_a   1.000
_cell.length_b   1.000
_cell.length_c   1.000
_cell.angle_alpha   90.00
_cell.angle_beta   90.00
_cell.angle_gamma   90.00
#
_symmetry.space_group_name_H-M   'P 1'
#
loop_
_entity.id
_entity.type
_entity.pdbx_description
1 polymer ?
#
loop_
_entity_poly.entity_id
_entity_poly.type
_entity_poly.pdbx_seq_one_letter_code
_entity_poly.pdbx_strand_id
1 'polypeptide(L)'
;MSWLHIHTLLLDGSTLIQAVKRTALDIRKVVIRLHNEGKVSREIAKILAIGKSTVNDIINKFKITGTLEDKYCSGRHRKTTIRVYKIIKRKAVTDVKKNAAIIARELREQNSADLSRNTILRKLTEARLEFAKKYQSWTAEHWKKMLFSDETKINLFQNDERR
;
A
#
# COMPACT_ATOMS: atom_id res chain seq x y z
N MET A 1 -23.10 -54.55 -4.15
CA MET A 1 -22.64 -53.31 -4.80
C MET A 1 -21.86 -52.51 -3.78
N SER A 2 -20.54 -52.40 -4.02
CA SER A 2 -19.55 -52.00 -3.02
C SER A 2 -19.72 -50.54 -2.57
N TRP A 3 -20.27 -50.36 -1.37
CA TRP A 3 -20.15 -49.13 -0.57
C TRP A 3 -18.83 -49.11 0.23
N LEU A 4 -17.91 -50.04 -0.04
CA LEU A 4 -16.55 -50.12 0.54
C LEU A 4 -15.50 -49.66 -0.48
N HIS A 5 -15.71 -48.48 -1.08
CA HIS A 5 -14.69 -47.84 -1.92
C HIS A 5 -14.54 -46.32 -1.67
N ILE A 6 -15.22 -45.78 -0.65
CA ILE A 6 -15.13 -44.35 -0.32
C ILE A 6 -14.29 -44.10 0.96
N HIS A 7 -13.95 -45.13 1.74
CA HIS A 7 -13.21 -44.97 3.01
C HIS A 7 -11.72 -45.38 2.95
N THR A 8 -11.02 -44.96 1.89
CA THR A 8 -9.54 -44.98 1.84
C THR A 8 -8.99 -43.65 1.37
N LEU A 9 -9.62 -42.54 1.76
CA LEU A 9 -9.10 -41.19 1.55
C LEU A 9 -8.75 -40.57 2.90
N LEU A 10 -7.77 -41.16 3.57
CA LEU A 10 -7.16 -40.59 4.77
C LEU A 10 -5.73 -41.15 4.87
N LEU A 11 -4.84 -40.67 4.00
CA LEU A 11 -3.37 -40.63 4.20
C LEU A 11 -2.58 -39.94 3.08
N ASP A 12 -3.19 -39.17 2.18
CA ASP A 12 -2.42 -38.33 1.25
C ASP A 12 -2.39 -36.88 1.75
N GLY A 13 -1.36 -36.55 2.55
CA GLY A 13 -0.98 -35.17 2.90
C GLY A 13 -0.56 -34.30 1.69
N SER A 14 -0.79 -34.78 0.47
CA SER A 14 -0.41 -34.16 -0.80
C SER A 14 -1.35 -33.00 -1.23
N THR A 15 -2.59 -32.97 -0.73
CA THR A 15 -3.59 -31.97 -1.17
C THR A 15 -3.44 -30.61 -0.49
N LEU A 16 -2.79 -30.53 0.68
CA LEU A 16 -2.71 -29.28 1.46
C LEU A 16 -1.75 -28.23 0.87
N ILE A 17 -0.90 -28.59 -0.08
CA ILE A 17 0.02 -27.63 -0.73
C ILE A 17 -0.64 -26.91 -1.93
N GLN A 18 -1.76 -27.43 -2.44
CA GLN A 18 -2.35 -26.96 -3.70
C GLN A 18 -3.06 -25.59 -3.62
N ALA A 19 -3.22 -25.00 -2.42
CA ALA A 19 -4.01 -23.78 -2.22
C ALA A 19 -3.18 -22.49 -1.98
N VAL A 20 -1.85 -22.50 -2.13
CA VAL A 20 -1.03 -21.28 -2.04
C VAL A 20 -0.62 -20.82 -3.44
N LYS A 21 -1.19 -19.70 -3.92
CA LYS A 21 -0.89 -19.12 -5.25
C LYS A 21 0.59 -18.73 -5.46
N ARG A 22 1.40 -18.67 -4.40
CA ARG A 22 2.83 -18.31 -4.44
C ARG A 22 3.66 -19.34 -3.68
N THR A 23 4.71 -19.84 -4.31
CA THR A 23 5.67 -20.74 -3.64
C THR A 23 6.50 -19.95 -2.62
N ALA A 24 6.73 -20.57 -1.46
CA ALA A 24 7.60 -20.02 -0.43
C ALA A 24 9.05 -19.90 -0.93
N LEU A 25 9.78 -18.92 -0.39
CA LEU A 25 11.16 -18.64 -0.79
C LEU A 25 12.08 -19.86 -0.62
N ASP A 26 11.89 -20.62 0.46
CA ASP A 26 12.72 -21.80 0.76
C ASP A 26 12.57 -22.89 -0.30
N ILE A 27 11.35 -23.09 -0.81
CA ILE A 27 11.08 -24.02 -1.91
C ILE A 27 11.80 -23.55 -3.18
N ARG A 28 11.75 -22.24 -3.49
CA ARG A 28 12.46 -21.67 -4.65
C ARG A 28 13.97 -21.86 -4.56
N LYS A 29 14.53 -21.69 -3.36
CA LYS A 29 15.96 -21.95 -3.09
C LYS A 29 16.32 -23.41 -3.33
N VAL A 30 15.51 -24.35 -2.82
CA VAL A 30 15.72 -25.80 -3.05
C VAL A 30 15.69 -26.13 -4.54
N VAL A 31 14.74 -25.57 -5.29
CA VAL A 31 14.65 -25.75 -6.75
C VAL A 31 15.94 -25.31 -7.46
N ILE A 32 16.48 -24.13 -7.11
CA ILE A 32 17.73 -23.64 -7.74
C ILE A 32 18.93 -24.49 -7.35
N ARG A 33 19.03 -24.95 -6.09
CA ARG A 33 20.11 -25.88 -5.68
C ARG A 33 20.10 -27.15 -6.52
N LEU A 34 18.95 -27.84 -6.60
CA LEU A 34 18.80 -29.06 -7.38
C LEU A 34 19.05 -28.84 -8.88
N HIS A 35 18.65 -27.69 -9.43
CA HIS A 35 18.94 -27.34 -10.82
C HIS A 35 20.45 -27.14 -11.05
N ASN A 36 21.15 -26.50 -10.11
CA ASN A 36 22.61 -26.30 -10.21
C ASN A 36 23.39 -27.61 -10.05
N GLU A 37 22.84 -28.59 -9.31
CA GLU A 37 23.34 -29.97 -9.26
C GLU A 37 23.11 -30.74 -10.56
N GLY A 38 22.42 -30.15 -11.56
CA GLY A 38 22.18 -30.76 -12.87
C GLY A 38 20.94 -31.65 -12.94
N LYS A 39 20.08 -31.67 -11.92
CA LYS A 39 18.83 -32.44 -11.94
C LYS A 39 17.87 -31.88 -13.00
N VAL A 40 17.15 -32.78 -13.65
CA VAL A 40 16.19 -32.38 -14.70
C VAL A 40 14.92 -31.80 -14.03
N SER A 41 14.32 -30.75 -14.60
CA SER A 41 13.12 -30.09 -14.04
C SER A 41 11.97 -31.06 -13.70
N ARG A 42 11.84 -32.17 -14.44
CA ARG A 42 10.82 -33.22 -14.18
C ARG A 42 11.14 -34.03 -12.93
N GLU A 43 12.40 -34.27 -12.62
CA GLU A 43 12.82 -34.96 -11.39
C GLU A 43 12.61 -34.06 -10.19
N ILE A 44 13.00 -32.78 -10.30
CA ILE A 44 12.78 -31.76 -9.26
C ILE A 44 11.29 -31.64 -8.90
N ALA A 45 10.43 -31.63 -9.93
CA ALA A 45 8.98 -31.61 -9.77
C ALA A 45 8.46 -32.81 -8.97
N LYS A 46 8.96 -34.03 -9.26
CA LYS A 46 8.59 -35.24 -8.52
C LYS A 46 9.08 -35.21 -7.07
N ILE A 47 10.34 -34.82 -6.85
CA ILE A 47 10.95 -34.75 -5.51
C ILE A 47 10.19 -33.79 -4.59
N LEU A 48 9.83 -32.62 -5.11
CA LEU A 48 9.17 -31.57 -4.32
C LEU A 48 7.64 -31.64 -4.37
N ALA A 49 7.06 -32.56 -5.15
CA ALA A 49 5.62 -32.63 -5.44
C ALA A 49 5.02 -31.30 -5.94
N ILE A 50 5.72 -30.63 -6.87
CA ILE A 50 5.31 -29.36 -7.48
C ILE A 50 5.13 -29.54 -8.98
N GLY A 51 4.25 -28.74 -9.61
CA GLY A 51 4.13 -28.68 -11.06
C GLY A 51 5.45 -28.36 -11.77
N LYS A 52 5.77 -29.12 -12.83
CA LYS A 52 6.96 -28.92 -13.68
C LYS A 52 7.01 -27.51 -14.30
N SER A 53 5.85 -26.90 -14.58
CA SER A 53 5.76 -25.50 -15.04
C SER A 53 6.31 -24.54 -13.99
N THR A 54 5.90 -24.68 -12.72
CA THR A 54 6.37 -23.84 -11.61
C THR A 54 7.88 -23.95 -11.42
N VAL A 55 8.46 -25.15 -11.52
CA VAL A 55 9.92 -25.34 -11.48
C VAL A 55 10.60 -24.53 -12.59
N ASN A 56 10.09 -24.63 -13.82
CA ASN A 56 10.62 -23.89 -14.96
C ASN A 56 10.44 -22.37 -14.82
N ASP A 57 9.30 -21.91 -14.32
CA ASP A 57 9.02 -20.49 -14.07
C ASP A 57 10.01 -19.92 -13.04
N ILE A 58 10.31 -20.67 -11.97
CA ILE A 58 11.31 -20.30 -10.96
C ILE A 58 12.69 -20.18 -11.61
N ILE A 59 13.12 -21.19 -12.37
CA ILE A 59 14.43 -21.19 -13.04
C ILE A 59 14.54 -20.03 -14.03
N ASN A 60 13.52 -19.84 -14.88
CA ASN A 60 13.52 -18.80 -15.91
C ASN A 60 13.48 -17.40 -15.28
N LYS A 61 12.64 -17.19 -14.25
CA LYS A 61 12.60 -15.93 -13.51
C LYS A 61 13.97 -15.62 -12.87
N PHE A 62 14.63 -16.63 -12.30
CA PHE A 62 15.96 -16.48 -11.69
C PHE A 62 17.03 -16.16 -12.73
N LYS A 63 17.02 -16.82 -13.90
CA LYS A 63 17.93 -16.50 -15.01
C LYS A 63 17.80 -15.05 -15.50
N ILE A 64 16.57 -14.52 -15.53
CA ILE A 64 16.31 -13.15 -15.98
C ILE A 64 16.63 -12.11 -14.90
N THR A 65 16.15 -12.33 -13.67
CA THR A 65 16.15 -11.30 -12.62
C THR A 65 17.32 -11.44 -11.63
N GLY A 66 17.97 -12.61 -11.56
CA GLY A 66 19.01 -12.94 -10.59
C GLY A 66 18.52 -13.05 -9.13
N THR A 67 17.21 -12.94 -8.88
CA THR A 67 16.63 -12.97 -7.54
C THR A 67 15.47 -13.96 -7.44
N LEU A 68 15.37 -14.62 -6.28
CA LEU A 68 14.27 -15.52 -5.93
C LEU A 68 13.16 -14.83 -5.15
N GLU A 69 13.43 -13.60 -4.70
CA GLU A 69 12.47 -12.80 -3.96
C GLU A 69 11.28 -12.41 -4.83
N ASP A 70 10.17 -12.15 -4.17
CA ASP A 70 9.04 -11.51 -4.81
C ASP A 70 9.38 -10.06 -5.10
N LYS A 71 9.11 -9.63 -6.33
CA LYS A 71 9.17 -8.21 -6.65
C LYS A 71 8.05 -7.52 -5.89
N TYR A 72 8.39 -6.40 -5.24
CA TYR A 72 7.40 -5.53 -4.66
C TYR A 72 6.35 -5.12 -5.71
N CYS A 73 5.07 -5.31 -5.40
CA CYS A 73 3.98 -4.85 -6.24
C CYS A 73 3.62 -3.41 -5.86
N SER A 74 3.75 -2.47 -6.79
CA SER A 74 3.42 -1.05 -6.58
C SER A 74 1.95 -0.78 -6.24
N GLY A 75 1.08 -1.75 -6.52
CA GLY A 75 -0.36 -1.62 -6.31
C GLY A 75 -1.02 -0.66 -7.30
N ARG A 76 -2.28 -0.30 -7.03
CA ARG A 76 -3.04 0.62 -7.87
C ARG A 76 -2.53 2.05 -7.70
N HIS A 77 -2.31 2.76 -8.81
CA HIS A 77 -1.96 4.18 -8.77
C HIS A 77 -3.00 5.00 -7.99
N ARG A 78 -2.50 5.92 -7.16
CA ARG A 78 -3.35 6.80 -6.36
C ARG A 78 -4.04 7.81 -7.28
N LYS A 79 -5.34 8.04 -7.06
CA LYS A 79 -6.06 9.15 -7.72
C LYS A 79 -5.51 10.54 -7.31
N THR A 80 -4.90 10.63 -6.14
CA THR A 80 -4.34 11.89 -5.62
C THR A 80 -2.90 12.05 -6.09
N THR A 81 -2.62 13.12 -6.83
CA THR A 81 -1.26 13.57 -7.13
C THR A 81 -0.72 14.49 -6.04
N ILE A 82 0.59 14.75 -6.03
CA ILE A 82 1.23 15.67 -5.07
C ILE A 82 0.60 17.07 -5.15
N ARG A 83 0.30 17.55 -6.36
CA ARG A 83 -0.34 18.85 -6.59
C ARG A 83 -1.74 18.89 -5.97
N VAL A 84 -2.56 17.88 -6.23
CA VAL A 84 -3.93 17.81 -5.69
C VAL A 84 -3.91 17.73 -4.16
N TYR A 85 -2.96 16.99 -3.57
CA TYR A 85 -2.77 16.96 -2.12
C TYR A 85 -2.46 18.36 -1.55
N LYS A 86 -1.56 19.11 -2.17
CA LYS A 86 -1.25 20.49 -1.75
C LYS A 86 -2.47 21.40 -1.83
N ILE A 87 -3.32 21.26 -2.85
CA ILE A 87 -4.57 22.02 -2.99
C ILE A 87 -5.54 21.65 -1.86
N ILE A 88 -5.75 20.35 -1.59
CA ILE A 88 -6.59 19.87 -0.49
C ILE A 88 -6.13 20.46 0.85
N LYS A 89 -4.83 20.32 1.15
CA LYS A 89 -4.25 20.81 2.40
C LYS A 89 -4.41 22.33 2.53
N ARG A 90 -4.17 23.09 1.46
CA ARG A 90 -4.34 24.55 1.46
C ARG A 90 -5.79 24.94 1.72
N LYS A 91 -6.75 24.37 0.99
CA LYS A 91 -8.18 24.69 1.16
C LYS A 91 -8.66 24.45 2.60
N ALA A 92 -8.19 23.38 3.25
CA ALA A 92 -8.54 23.07 4.63
C ALA A 92 -7.87 24.00 5.67
N VAL A 93 -6.69 24.55 5.36
CA VAL A 93 -6.00 25.52 6.24
C VAL A 93 -6.56 26.93 6.06
N THR A 94 -6.86 27.33 4.83
CA THR A 94 -7.41 28.67 4.53
C THR A 94 -8.80 28.88 5.13
N ASP A 95 -9.63 27.83 5.14
CA ASP A 95 -10.97 27.90 5.72
C ASP A 95 -11.25 26.64 6.53
N VAL A 96 -11.09 26.76 7.84
CA VAL A 96 -11.25 25.68 8.82
C VAL A 96 -12.70 25.15 8.85
N LYS A 97 -13.69 25.94 8.40
CA LYS A 97 -15.10 25.53 8.36
C LYS A 97 -15.44 24.66 7.15
N LYS A 98 -14.55 24.56 6.14
CA LYS A 98 -14.82 23.74 4.96
C LYS A 98 -14.84 22.26 5.29
N ASN A 99 -16.00 21.64 5.09
CA ASN A 99 -16.15 20.20 5.13
C ASN A 99 -15.47 19.55 3.90
N ALA A 100 -14.96 18.32 4.07
CA ALA A 100 -14.36 17.52 2.99
C ALA A 100 -15.28 17.32 1.78
N ALA A 101 -16.61 17.29 1.98
CA ALA A 101 -17.57 17.20 0.88
C ALA A 101 -17.56 18.48 0.01
N ILE A 102 -17.46 19.65 0.63
CA ILE A 102 -17.36 20.93 -0.06
C ILE A 102 -16.04 21.02 -0.84
N ILE A 103 -14.93 20.61 -0.20
CA ILE A 103 -13.62 20.55 -0.88
C ILE A 103 -13.66 19.61 -2.09
N ALA A 104 -14.37 18.46 -2.00
CA ALA A 104 -14.53 17.54 -3.13
C ALA A 104 -15.30 18.20 -4.29
N ARG A 105 -16.38 18.92 -3.97
CA ARG A 105 -17.17 19.64 -4.96
C ARG A 105 -16.33 20.73 -5.64
N GLU A 106 -15.62 21.55 -4.87
CA GLU A 106 -14.75 22.60 -5.41
C GLU A 106 -13.64 22.03 -6.32
N LEU A 107 -13.04 20.89 -5.96
CA LEU A 107 -12.02 20.25 -6.81
C LEU A 107 -12.58 19.72 -8.13
N ARG A 108 -13.84 19.28 -8.12
CA ARG A 108 -14.56 18.83 -9.31
C ARG A 108 -14.92 20.03 -10.20
N GLU A 109 -15.45 21.10 -9.62
CA GLU A 109 -15.78 22.36 -10.31
C GLU A 109 -14.54 23.01 -10.95
N GLN A 110 -13.40 22.98 -10.24
CA GLN A 110 -12.12 23.49 -10.73
C GLN A 110 -11.41 22.52 -11.70
N ASN A 111 -12.08 21.44 -12.13
CA ASN A 111 -11.57 20.35 -12.96
C ASN A 111 -10.16 19.86 -12.54
N SER A 112 -9.88 19.88 -11.23
CA SER A 112 -8.57 19.57 -10.68
C SER A 112 -8.41 18.09 -10.38
N ALA A 113 -9.45 17.47 -9.80
CA ALA A 113 -9.54 16.03 -9.59
C ALA A 113 -10.95 15.61 -9.20
N ASP A 114 -11.42 14.47 -9.73
CA ASP A 114 -12.62 13.80 -9.23
C ASP A 114 -12.27 12.86 -8.07
N LEU A 115 -12.50 13.33 -6.85
CA LEU A 115 -12.25 12.60 -5.62
C LEU A 115 -13.54 12.44 -4.79
N SER A 116 -13.66 11.30 -4.13
CA SER A 116 -14.72 11.10 -3.14
C SER A 116 -14.42 11.86 -1.85
N ARG A 117 -15.47 12.22 -1.10
CA ARG A 117 -15.38 12.80 0.26
C ARG A 117 -14.39 12.02 1.14
N ASN A 118 -14.49 10.68 1.15
CA ASN A 118 -13.65 9.82 1.98
C ASN A 118 -12.17 9.87 1.57
N THR A 119 -11.88 10.06 0.28
CA THR A 119 -10.50 10.20 -0.19
C THR A 119 -9.87 11.48 0.36
N ILE A 120 -10.65 12.57 0.41
CA ILE A 120 -10.19 13.85 0.99
C ILE A 120 -10.01 13.73 2.49
N LEU A 121 -10.98 13.13 3.21
CA LEU A 121 -10.85 12.90 4.65
C LEU A 121 -9.60 12.10 4.98
N ARG A 122 -9.33 11.01 4.25
CA ARG A 122 -8.12 10.22 4.45
C ARG A 122 -6.85 11.08 4.28
N LYS A 123 -6.80 11.97 3.28
CA LYS A 123 -5.66 12.85 3.05
C LYS A 123 -5.49 13.92 4.15
N LEU A 124 -6.60 14.46 4.68
CA LEU A 124 -6.55 15.40 5.79
C LEU A 124 -6.14 14.72 7.09
N THR A 125 -6.62 13.51 7.34
CA THR A 125 -6.22 12.69 8.50
C THR A 125 -4.73 12.31 8.40
N GLU A 126 -4.25 11.89 7.23
CA GLU A 126 -2.82 11.66 6.98
C GLU A 126 -1.99 12.91 7.32
N ALA A 127 -2.41 14.10 6.86
CA ALA A 127 -1.70 15.35 7.14
C ALA A 127 -1.66 15.71 8.65
N ARG A 128 -2.76 15.48 9.38
CA ARG A 128 -2.80 15.68 10.84
C ARG A 128 -1.93 14.69 11.58
N LEU A 129 -1.92 13.44 11.13
CA LEU A 129 -1.07 12.39 11.71
C LEU A 129 0.41 12.68 11.46
N GLU A 130 0.79 13.15 10.27
CA GLU A 130 2.15 13.59 9.95
C GLU A 130 2.60 14.72 10.88
N PHE A 131 1.73 15.71 11.11
CA PHE A 131 2.00 16.81 12.05
C PHE A 131 2.20 16.28 13.47
N ALA A 132 1.27 15.46 13.98
CA ALA A 132 1.34 14.91 15.33
C ALA A 132 2.61 14.06 15.54
N LYS A 133 2.97 13.21 14.58
CA LYS A 133 4.21 12.42 14.63
C LYS A 133 5.46 13.28 14.64
N LYS A 134 5.48 14.34 13.83
CA LYS A 134 6.63 15.25 13.75
C LYS A 134 6.91 15.95 15.09
N TYR A 135 5.86 16.31 15.81
CA TYR A 135 5.93 17.06 17.06
C TYR A 135 5.64 16.20 18.30
N GLN A 136 5.70 14.88 18.17
CA GLN A 136 5.33 13.95 19.24
C GLN A 136 6.21 14.07 20.48
N SER A 137 7.49 14.40 20.31
CA SER A 137 8.47 14.56 21.40
C SER A 137 8.50 15.96 22.01
N TRP A 138 7.64 16.88 21.56
CA TRP A 138 7.67 18.27 22.01
C TRP A 138 7.05 18.44 23.39
N THR A 139 7.84 18.98 24.32
CA THR A 139 7.41 19.46 25.65
C THR A 139 6.75 20.83 25.58
N ALA A 140 6.09 21.25 26.66
CA ALA A 140 5.41 22.55 26.77
C ALA A 140 6.33 23.75 26.45
N GLU A 141 7.61 23.67 26.80
CA GLU A 141 8.60 24.73 26.52
C GLU A 141 8.90 24.88 25.02
N HIS A 142 8.79 23.81 24.23
CA HIS A 142 8.90 23.89 22.78
C HIS A 142 7.67 24.56 22.17
N TRP A 143 6.47 24.28 22.70
CA TRP A 143 5.23 24.91 22.23
C TRP A 143 5.16 26.41 22.58
N LYS A 144 5.66 26.83 23.74
CA LYS A 144 5.72 28.25 24.14
C LYS A 144 6.55 29.12 23.20
N LYS A 145 7.56 28.53 22.53
CA LYS A 145 8.40 29.23 21.55
C LYS A 145 7.73 29.36 20.18
N MET A 146 6.62 28.66 19.95
CA MET A 146 5.91 28.68 18.67
C MET A 146 4.91 29.84 18.64
N LEU A 147 5.17 30.83 17.80
CA LEU A 147 4.21 31.90 17.51
C LEU A 147 3.11 31.33 16.60
N PHE A 148 1.90 31.24 17.13
CA PHE A 148 0.70 30.95 16.34
C PHE A 148 0.24 32.25 15.68
N SER A 149 0.51 32.38 14.37
CA SER A 149 0.23 33.59 13.58
C SER A 149 -1.27 33.82 13.30
N ASP A 150 -2.17 32.97 13.79
CA ASP A 150 -3.59 32.97 13.43
C ASP A 150 -4.49 33.77 14.39
N GLU A 151 -3.96 34.35 15.46
CA GLU A 151 -4.79 35.07 16.45
C GLU A 151 -5.16 36.51 16.04
N THR A 152 -4.46 37.15 15.08
CA THR A 152 -4.79 38.53 14.66
C THR A 152 -4.51 38.82 13.19
N LYS A 153 -5.50 39.39 12.48
CA LYS A 153 -5.33 40.01 11.15
C LYS A 153 -4.55 41.32 11.32
N ILE A 154 -3.28 41.36 10.89
CA ILE A 154 -2.50 42.61 10.86
C ILE A 154 -2.86 43.36 9.56
N ASN A 155 -3.78 44.34 9.66
CA ASN A 155 -4.07 45.23 8.54
C ASN A 155 -2.92 46.25 8.40
N LEU A 156 -2.21 46.26 7.26
CA LEU A 156 -1.16 47.25 7.00
C LEU A 156 -1.70 48.60 6.47
N PHE A 157 -2.89 48.62 5.84
CA PHE A 157 -3.37 49.82 5.13
C PHE A 157 -4.91 50.05 5.14
N GLN A 158 -5.70 49.44 6.05
CA GLN A 158 -7.15 49.71 6.10
C GLN A 158 -7.71 49.69 7.54
N ASN A 159 -8.54 50.71 7.85
CA ASN A 159 -9.39 50.80 9.04
C ASN A 159 -10.77 50.22 8.70
N ASP A 160 -11.28 49.32 9.54
CA ASP A 160 -12.66 48.83 9.40
C ASP A 160 -13.62 49.89 9.95
N GLU A 161 -14.30 50.62 9.07
CA GLU A 161 -15.47 51.44 9.45
C GLU A 161 -16.60 50.49 9.86
N ARG A 162 -16.83 50.35 11.17
CA ARG A 162 -18.01 49.66 11.71
C ARG A 162 -19.25 50.52 11.49
N ARG A 163 -20.27 49.95 10.84
CA ARG A 163 -21.65 50.42 10.86
C ARG A 163 -22.50 49.51 11.73
#